data_AF-A0A3C0TM54-F1
#
_entry.id   AF-A0A3C0TM54-F1
#
_cell.length_a   1.000
_cell.length_b   1.000
_cell.length_c   1.000
_cell.angle_alpha   90.00
_cell.angle_beta   90.00
_cell.angle_gamma   90.00
#
_symmetry.space_group_name_H-M   'P 1'
#
loop_
_entity.id
_entity.type
_entity.pdbx_description
1 polymer ?
#
loop_
_entity_poly.entity_id
_entity_poly.type
_entity_poly.pdbx_seq_one_letter_code
_entity_poly.pdbx_strand_id
1 'polypeptide(L)'
;MKPADFTLKPDGNHAVVNFLRPSSFGGAIMFGIWDRTEFVGVVTAKNYVQYKAKPGNHFFMARAENWSGIKADVRAGKNYYILVEPRMGAWKARVNMSVLQPSDPRLAKWMQKLKPITPIPEKRDGYVAERIDHVKKATKNFESGSVPHSVMKASDGR
;
A
#
# COMPACT_ATOMS: atom_id res chain seq x y z
N MET A 1 2.04 -10.49 9.85
CA MET A 1 0.83 -9.66 10.01
C MET A 1 -0.10 -10.34 10.99
N LYS A 2 -0.83 -9.58 11.79
CA LYS A 2 -1.90 -10.06 12.67
C LYS A 2 -3.17 -9.24 12.44
N PRO A 3 -4.37 -9.71 12.84
CA PRO A 3 -5.55 -8.85 12.91
C PRO A 3 -5.20 -7.57 13.67
N ALA A 4 -5.67 -6.43 13.17
CA ALA A 4 -5.52 -5.18 13.90
C ALA A 4 -6.62 -5.06 14.96
N ASP A 5 -6.26 -4.63 16.17
CA ASP A 5 -7.19 -4.45 17.28
C ASP A 5 -8.11 -3.23 17.05
N PHE A 6 -7.66 -2.26 16.24
CA PHE A 6 -8.39 -1.06 15.87
C PHE A 6 -7.99 -0.56 14.48
N THR A 7 -8.81 0.32 13.93
CA THR A 7 -8.50 1.06 12.70
C THR A 7 -7.93 2.44 13.02
N LEU A 8 -6.97 2.87 12.22
CA LEU A 8 -6.41 4.20 12.26
C LEU A 8 -7.43 5.21 11.73
N LYS A 9 -7.45 6.40 12.35
CA LYS A 9 -8.18 7.57 11.88
C LYS A 9 -7.19 8.69 11.56
N PRO A 10 -7.41 9.46 10.49
CA PRO A 10 -6.61 10.64 10.24
C PRO A 10 -6.85 11.69 11.32
N ASP A 11 -5.87 12.56 11.53
CA ASP A 11 -5.92 13.64 12.51
C ASP A 11 -5.29 14.91 11.94
N GLY A 12 -5.26 16.00 12.72
CA GLY A 12 -4.71 17.28 12.28
C GLY A 12 -3.24 17.24 11.85
N ASN A 13 -2.52 16.18 12.18
CA ASN A 13 -1.10 16.00 11.88
C ASN A 13 -0.82 14.88 10.87
N HIS A 14 -1.82 14.04 10.53
CA HIS A 14 -1.60 12.85 9.70
C HIS A 14 -2.79 12.52 8.79
N ALA A 15 -2.45 12.02 7.61
CA ALA A 15 -3.36 11.29 6.74
C ALA A 15 -3.39 9.80 7.13
N VAL A 16 -4.41 9.09 6.67
CA VAL A 16 -4.43 7.61 6.68
C VAL A 16 -4.51 7.10 5.25
N VAL A 17 -3.51 6.32 4.84
CA VAL A 17 -3.49 5.65 3.53
C VAL A 17 -3.87 4.18 3.71
N ASN A 18 -4.92 3.76 3.01
CA ASN A 18 -5.50 2.43 3.11
C ASN A 18 -5.11 1.59 1.88
N PHE A 19 -4.38 0.50 2.09
CA PHE A 19 -3.98 -0.43 1.03
C PHE A 19 -4.91 -1.64 1.02
N LEU A 20 -5.84 -1.68 0.07
CA LEU A 20 -6.92 -2.67 0.00
C LEU A 20 -6.55 -3.80 -0.95
N ARG A 21 -6.66 -5.06 -0.52
CA ARG A 21 -6.60 -6.23 -1.40
C ARG A 21 -7.89 -7.05 -1.34
N PRO A 22 -8.93 -6.64 -2.10
CA PRO A 22 -10.24 -7.29 -2.03
C PRO A 22 -10.35 -8.60 -2.81
N SER A 23 -9.45 -8.86 -3.76
CA SER A 23 -9.51 -10.08 -4.58
C SER A 23 -9.10 -11.33 -3.78
N SER A 24 -9.81 -12.44 -4.02
CA SER A 24 -9.37 -13.78 -3.58
C SER A 24 -8.31 -14.37 -4.51
N PHE A 25 -8.15 -13.82 -5.71
CA PHE A 25 -7.25 -14.35 -6.71
C PHE A 25 -5.82 -14.36 -6.18
N GLY A 26 -5.12 -15.48 -6.37
CA GLY A 26 -3.79 -15.68 -5.80
C GLY A 26 -3.77 -15.63 -4.27
N GLY A 27 -4.72 -16.29 -3.60
CA GLY A 27 -4.96 -16.16 -2.15
C GLY A 27 -3.73 -16.28 -1.25
N ALA A 28 -2.77 -17.15 -1.62
CA ALA A 28 -1.51 -17.36 -0.88
C ALA A 28 -0.44 -16.28 -1.13
N ILE A 29 -0.59 -15.44 -2.16
CA ILE A 29 0.38 -14.40 -2.50
C ILE A 29 0.26 -13.26 -1.48
N MET A 30 1.37 -12.65 -1.12
CA MET A 30 1.43 -11.53 -0.19
C MET A 30 2.27 -10.41 -0.80
N PHE A 31 1.88 -9.16 -0.59
CA PHE A 31 2.62 -8.01 -1.13
C PHE A 31 3.15 -7.13 0.00
N GLY A 32 4.46 -6.97 0.07
CA GLY A 32 5.10 -6.00 0.96
C GLY A 32 4.87 -4.59 0.42
N ILE A 33 4.33 -3.72 1.25
CA ILE A 33 4.06 -2.32 0.98
C ILE A 33 5.11 -1.46 1.68
N TRP A 34 5.61 -0.49 0.93
CA TRP A 34 6.66 0.43 1.36
C TRP A 34 6.27 1.86 1.03
N ASP A 35 6.70 2.80 1.86
CA ASP A 35 6.77 4.21 1.51
C ASP A 35 8.24 4.62 1.44
N ARG A 36 8.77 4.80 0.22
CA ARG A 36 10.22 4.84 -0.02
C ARG A 36 10.89 3.64 0.66
N THR A 37 11.74 3.88 1.65
CA THR A 37 12.44 2.85 2.42
C THR A 37 11.72 2.44 3.70
N GLU A 38 10.63 3.12 4.06
CA GLU A 38 9.85 2.81 5.26
C GLU A 38 8.90 1.64 4.98
N PHE A 39 8.99 0.60 5.82
CA PHE A 39 8.10 -0.54 5.71
C PHE A 39 6.74 -0.24 6.32
N VAL A 40 5.70 -0.34 5.49
CA VAL A 40 4.30 -0.10 5.88
C VAL A 40 3.68 -1.39 6.41
N GLY A 41 3.87 -2.51 5.71
CA GLY A 41 3.27 -3.78 6.07
C GLY A 41 3.20 -4.77 4.92
N VAL A 42 2.58 -5.92 5.15
CA VAL A 42 2.31 -6.91 4.10
C VAL A 42 0.80 -7.05 3.93
N VAL A 43 0.27 -6.76 2.74
CA VAL A 43 -1.15 -6.95 2.45
C VAL A 43 -1.41 -8.36 1.91
N THR A 44 -2.46 -9.00 2.44
CA THR A 44 -2.89 -10.37 2.07
C THR A 44 -4.33 -10.36 1.54
N ALA A 45 -4.78 -11.48 0.98
CA ALA A 45 -6.07 -11.55 0.31
C ALA A 45 -7.20 -11.29 1.31
N LYS A 46 -8.22 -10.54 0.89
CA LYS A 46 -9.38 -10.14 1.71
C LYS A 46 -9.04 -9.28 2.93
N ASN A 47 -7.87 -8.64 2.94
CA ASN A 47 -7.45 -7.76 4.02
C ASN A 47 -7.04 -6.39 3.49
N TYR A 48 -6.85 -5.46 4.42
CA TYR A 48 -6.23 -4.16 4.14
C TYR A 48 -5.24 -3.76 5.23
N VAL A 49 -4.26 -2.94 4.86
CA VAL A 49 -3.29 -2.33 5.78
C VAL A 49 -3.53 -0.83 5.80
N GLN A 50 -3.45 -0.21 6.98
CA GLN A 50 -3.51 1.23 7.13
C GLN A 50 -2.13 1.78 7.49
N TYR A 51 -1.80 2.93 6.92
CA TYR A 51 -0.56 3.64 7.18
C TYR A 51 -0.86 5.08 7.61
N LYS A 52 -0.29 5.50 8.74
CA LYS A 52 -0.40 6.87 9.23
C LYS A 52 0.71 7.71 8.59
N ALA A 53 0.35 8.52 7.61
CA ALA A 53 1.30 9.29 6.81
C ALA A 53 1.33 10.74 7.27
N LYS A 54 2.53 11.34 7.39
CA LYS A 54 2.66 12.79 7.54
C LYS A 54 2.16 13.49 6.26
N PRO A 55 1.72 14.76 6.31
CA PRO A 55 1.36 15.49 5.10
C PRO A 55 2.57 15.68 4.17
N GLY A 56 2.31 15.70 2.87
CA GLY A 56 3.30 15.95 1.82
C GLY A 56 3.53 14.75 0.90
N ASN A 57 4.73 14.68 0.32
CA ASN A 57 5.05 13.73 -0.73
C ASN A 57 5.49 12.37 -0.19
N HIS A 58 4.84 11.32 -0.69
CA HIS A 58 5.13 9.92 -0.43
C HIS A 58 5.37 9.16 -1.74
N PHE A 59 6.06 8.03 -1.63
CA PHE A 59 6.24 7.13 -2.75
C PHE A 59 5.93 5.70 -2.34
N PHE A 60 4.68 5.28 -2.57
CA PHE A 60 4.23 3.96 -2.18
C PHE A 60 4.62 2.91 -3.21
N MET A 61 5.16 1.79 -2.76
CA MET A 61 5.65 0.72 -3.64
C MET A 61 5.25 -0.65 -3.15
N ALA A 62 5.05 -1.56 -4.10
CA ALA A 62 4.94 -2.99 -3.87
C ALA A 62 5.80 -3.76 -4.85
N ARG A 63 6.39 -4.86 -4.38
CA ARG A 63 7.20 -5.77 -5.20
C ARG A 63 6.52 -7.12 -5.37
N ALA A 64 6.57 -7.63 -6.59
CA ALA A 64 6.30 -9.00 -6.99
C ALA A 64 7.33 -9.40 -8.07
N GLU A 65 6.93 -10.07 -9.15
CA GLU A 65 7.79 -10.16 -10.35
C GLU A 65 8.16 -8.77 -10.91
N ASN A 66 7.27 -7.79 -10.73
CA ASN A 66 7.46 -6.39 -11.09
C ASN A 66 7.48 -5.50 -9.84
N TRP A 67 7.86 -4.23 -10.05
CA TRP A 67 7.51 -3.16 -9.13
C TRP A 67 6.25 -2.44 -9.61
N SER A 68 5.42 -2.02 -8.66
CA SER A 68 4.33 -1.06 -8.90
C SER A 68 4.52 0.08 -7.91
N GLY A 69 4.27 1.31 -8.36
CA GLY A 69 4.56 2.53 -7.60
C GLY A 69 3.46 3.58 -7.74
N ILE A 70 3.22 4.33 -6.67
CA ILE A 70 2.32 5.48 -6.63
C ILE A 70 3.07 6.66 -6.00
N LYS A 71 3.26 7.73 -6.79
CA LYS A 71 3.69 9.03 -6.26
C LYS A 71 2.48 9.72 -5.66
N ALA A 72 2.54 10.03 -4.38
CA ALA A 72 1.40 10.54 -3.63
C ALA A 72 1.70 11.88 -2.97
N ASP A 73 0.73 12.78 -3.02
CA ASP A 73 0.68 13.98 -2.18
C ASP A 73 -0.53 13.85 -1.25
N VAL A 74 -0.30 13.77 0.06
CA VAL A 74 -1.35 13.55 1.07
C VAL A 74 -1.46 14.73 2.02
N ARG A 75 -2.68 15.02 2.48
CA ARG A 75 -2.93 16.07 3.49
C ARG A 75 -3.42 15.46 4.79
N ALA A 76 -3.09 16.11 5.90
CA ALA A 76 -3.62 15.78 7.22
C ALA A 76 -5.16 15.74 7.21
N GLY A 77 -5.74 14.95 8.11
CA GLY A 77 -7.19 14.87 8.29
C GLY A 77 -7.93 14.09 7.21
N LYS A 78 -7.22 13.47 6.25
CA LYS A 78 -7.84 12.76 5.12
C LYS A 78 -7.50 11.28 5.07
N ASN A 79 -8.44 10.50 4.52
CA ASN A 79 -8.25 9.12 4.12
C ASN A 79 -7.97 9.02 2.62
N TYR A 80 -6.99 8.19 2.27
CA TYR A 80 -6.64 7.85 0.89
C TYR A 80 -6.73 6.34 0.69
N TYR A 81 -6.97 5.90 -0.54
CA TYR A 81 -7.23 4.50 -0.85
C TYR A 81 -6.41 4.04 -2.06
N ILE A 82 -5.69 2.94 -1.88
CA ILE A 82 -4.90 2.28 -2.91
C ILE A 82 -5.40 0.85 -3.05
N LEU A 83 -5.84 0.49 -4.25
CA LEU A 83 -6.15 -0.89 -4.58
C LEU A 83 -4.85 -1.63 -4.90
N VAL A 84 -4.68 -2.81 -4.30
CA VAL A 84 -3.55 -3.71 -4.55
C VAL A 84 -4.08 -4.99 -5.18
N GLU A 85 -3.76 -5.22 -6.44
CA GLU A 85 -4.27 -6.35 -7.22
C GLU A 85 -3.14 -7.32 -7.63
N PRO A 86 -3.32 -8.62 -7.38
CA PRO A 86 -2.53 -9.63 -8.05
C PRO A 86 -2.90 -9.68 -9.54
N ARG A 87 -1.89 -9.79 -10.41
CA ARG A 87 -2.04 -10.00 -11.85
C ARG A 87 -1.27 -11.26 -12.25
N MET A 88 -1.70 -11.92 -13.32
CA MET A 88 -0.92 -13.01 -13.90
C MET A 88 0.45 -12.50 -14.34
N GLY A 89 1.48 -13.29 -14.07
CA GLY A 89 2.85 -13.06 -14.53
C GLY A 89 3.37 -14.28 -15.28
N ALA A 90 4.64 -14.22 -15.66
CA ALA A 90 5.25 -15.28 -16.47
C ALA A 90 5.55 -16.53 -15.65
N TRP A 91 5.99 -16.36 -14.39
CA TRP A 91 6.40 -17.45 -13.51
C TRP A 91 5.74 -17.39 -12.11
N LYS A 92 5.47 -16.19 -11.62
CA LYS A 92 4.80 -15.86 -10.36
C LYS A 92 3.81 -14.71 -10.60
N ALA A 93 3.03 -14.34 -9.59
CA ALA A 93 2.14 -13.20 -9.72
C ALA A 93 2.89 -11.87 -9.86
N ARG A 94 2.31 -10.98 -10.65
CA ARG A 94 2.62 -9.56 -10.71
C ARG A 94 1.72 -8.79 -9.73
N VAL A 95 2.12 -7.56 -9.41
CA VAL A 95 1.32 -6.64 -8.58
C VAL A 95 0.97 -5.40 -9.38
N ASN A 96 -0.28 -4.95 -9.25
CA ASN A 96 -0.74 -3.66 -9.72
C ASN A 96 -1.27 -2.85 -8.53
N MET A 97 -0.77 -1.64 -8.35
CA MET A 97 -1.33 -0.67 -7.42
C MET A 97 -1.99 0.47 -8.19
N SER A 98 -3.20 0.83 -7.81
CA SER A 98 -3.93 1.94 -8.41
C SER A 98 -4.66 2.77 -7.35
N VAL A 99 -4.74 4.07 -7.56
CA VAL A 99 -5.50 4.98 -6.70
C VAL A 99 -6.99 4.69 -6.83
N LEU A 100 -7.68 4.53 -5.70
CA LEU A 100 -9.13 4.46 -5.65
C LEU A 100 -9.70 5.80 -5.24
N GLN A 101 -10.63 6.29 -6.05
CA GLN A 101 -11.36 7.50 -5.72
C GLN A 101 -12.38 7.21 -4.59
N PRO A 102 -12.59 8.14 -3.64
CA PRO A 102 -13.58 7.97 -2.58
C PRO A 102 -15.01 7.76 -3.09
N SER A 103 -15.30 8.17 -4.33
CA SER A 103 -16.57 7.96 -5.03
C SER A 103 -16.71 6.59 -5.68
N ASP A 104 -15.68 5.72 -5.65
CA ASP A 104 -15.78 4.39 -6.23
C ASP A 104 -16.88 3.58 -5.51
N PRO A 105 -17.93 3.14 -6.22
CA PRO A 105 -19.07 2.47 -5.59
C PRO A 105 -18.69 1.13 -4.93
N ARG A 106 -17.56 0.55 -5.31
CA ARG A 106 -17.06 -0.71 -4.74
C ARG A 106 -16.37 -0.50 -3.40
N LEU A 107 -15.86 0.71 -3.12
CA LEU A 107 -15.05 1.01 -1.94
C LEU A 107 -15.81 0.72 -0.65
N ALA A 108 -17.03 1.24 -0.51
CA ALA A 108 -17.86 1.02 0.68
C ALA A 108 -18.09 -0.48 0.94
N LYS A 109 -18.42 -1.23 -0.12
CA LYS A 109 -18.63 -2.69 -0.05
C LYS A 109 -17.37 -3.44 0.33
N TRP A 110 -16.20 -3.01 -0.14
CA TRP A 110 -14.93 -3.61 0.26
C TRP A 110 -14.60 -3.30 1.71
N MET A 111 -14.72 -2.05 2.16
CA MET A 111 -14.41 -1.66 3.54
C MET A 111 -15.27 -2.40 4.58
N GLN A 112 -16.49 -2.81 4.23
CA GLN A 112 -17.32 -3.67 5.09
C GLN A 112 -16.85 -5.13 5.19
N LYS A 113 -16.15 -5.63 4.16
CA LYS A 113 -15.79 -7.05 4.03
C LYS A 113 -14.33 -7.35 4.35
N LEU A 114 -13.45 -6.38 4.11
CA LEU A 114 -12.03 -6.55 4.37
C LEU A 114 -11.72 -6.43 5.85
N LYS A 115 -10.75 -7.20 6.32
CA LYS A 115 -10.28 -7.12 7.70
C LYS A 115 -9.01 -6.28 7.79
N PRO A 116 -8.90 -5.37 8.76
CA PRO A 116 -7.66 -4.64 8.99
C PRO A 116 -6.60 -5.58 9.54
N ILE A 117 -5.39 -5.49 9.02
CA ILE A 117 -4.22 -6.20 9.54
C ILE A 117 -3.06 -5.24 9.76
N THR A 118 -2.22 -5.56 10.75
CA THR A 118 -1.07 -4.75 11.13
C THR A 118 0.21 -5.61 11.17
N PRO A 119 1.41 -5.03 10.97
CA PRO A 119 2.67 -5.74 11.15
C PRO A 119 2.76 -6.40 12.54
N ILE A 120 3.46 -7.53 12.58
CA ILE A 120 3.87 -8.15 13.85
C ILE A 120 5.23 -7.53 14.16
N PRO A 121 5.37 -6.69 15.20
CA PRO A 121 6.59 -5.92 15.46
C PRO A 121 7.85 -6.79 15.47
N GLU A 122 7.77 -7.96 16.08
CA GLU A 122 8.88 -8.91 16.26
C GLU A 122 9.36 -9.52 14.95
N LYS A 123 8.51 -9.54 13.91
CA LYS A 123 8.84 -10.08 12.58
C LYS A 123 9.25 -8.99 11.58
N ARG A 124 9.14 -7.71 11.97
CA ARG A 124 9.34 -6.57 11.08
C ARG A 124 10.77 -6.51 10.58
N ASP A 125 11.74 -6.53 11.49
CA ASP A 125 13.12 -6.19 11.14
C ASP A 125 13.76 -7.28 10.27
N GLY A 126 13.47 -8.55 10.53
CA GLY A 126 13.88 -9.66 9.65
C GLY A 126 13.30 -9.51 8.23
N TYR A 127 12.02 -9.16 8.11
CA TYR A 127 11.40 -8.93 6.79
C TYR A 127 12.06 -7.77 6.04
N VAL A 128 12.38 -6.69 6.76
CA VAL A 128 12.99 -5.48 6.21
C VAL A 128 14.43 -5.73 5.76
N ALA A 129 15.24 -6.36 6.61
CA ALA A 129 16.66 -6.60 6.34
C ALA A 129 16.89 -7.35 5.02
N GLU A 130 16.09 -8.38 4.73
CA GLU A 130 16.18 -9.15 3.49
C GLU A 130 15.82 -8.37 2.21
N ARG A 131 15.14 -7.22 2.34
CA ARG A 131 14.51 -6.52 1.21
C ARG A 131 15.00 -5.09 1.01
N ILE A 132 15.61 -4.48 2.02
CA ILE A 132 15.88 -3.05 2.05
C ILE A 132 16.75 -2.57 0.89
N ASP A 133 17.73 -3.35 0.44
CA ASP A 133 18.60 -2.94 -0.67
C ASP A 133 17.86 -2.93 -2.01
N HIS A 134 16.98 -3.91 -2.22
CA HIS A 134 16.09 -3.92 -3.37
C HIS A 134 15.09 -2.76 -3.35
N VAL A 135 14.57 -2.42 -2.17
CA VAL A 135 13.65 -1.29 -1.98
C VAL A 135 14.37 0.03 -2.29
N LYS A 136 15.57 0.26 -1.74
CA LYS A 136 16.39 1.44 -2.01
C LYS A 136 16.64 1.63 -3.51
N LYS A 137 16.98 0.55 -4.23
CA LYS A 137 17.18 0.60 -5.69
C LYS A 137 15.88 0.98 -6.41
N ALA A 138 14.74 0.40 -6.01
CA ALA A 138 13.45 0.72 -6.60
C ALA A 138 13.05 2.19 -6.34
N THR A 139 13.23 2.68 -5.11
CA THR A 139 12.96 4.09 -4.75
C THR A 139 13.70 5.03 -5.69
N LYS A 140 15.01 4.83 -5.88
CA LYS A 140 15.82 5.67 -6.79
C LYS A 140 15.27 5.67 -8.21
N ASN A 141 14.94 4.48 -8.75
CA ASN A 141 14.42 4.34 -10.11
C ASN A 141 13.06 5.01 -10.32
N PHE A 142 12.23 5.01 -9.29
CA PHE A 142 10.94 5.67 -9.32
C PHE A 142 11.06 7.19 -9.18
N GLU A 143 11.92 7.66 -8.28
CA GLU A 143 12.18 9.08 -8.09
C GLU A 143 12.86 9.72 -9.30
N SER A 144 13.70 8.96 -10.03
CA SER A 144 14.28 9.40 -11.30
C SER A 144 13.30 9.36 -12.49
N GLY A 145 12.07 8.85 -12.30
CA GLY A 145 11.08 8.70 -13.37
C GLY A 145 11.40 7.56 -14.36
N SER A 146 12.38 6.71 -14.06
CA SER A 146 12.80 5.61 -14.91
C SER A 146 11.82 4.44 -14.92
N VAL A 147 10.86 4.42 -13.99
CA VAL A 147 9.79 3.42 -13.92
C VAL A 147 8.44 4.13 -13.87
N PRO A 148 7.45 3.72 -14.71
CA PRO A 148 6.11 4.28 -14.66
C PRO A 148 5.46 4.12 -13.29
N HIS A 149 4.79 5.17 -12.84
CA HIS A 149 4.04 5.17 -11.60
C HIS A 149 2.71 5.91 -11.77
N SER A 150 1.70 5.53 -10.99
CA SER A 150 0.48 6.34 -10.90
C SER A 150 0.68 7.53 -9.97
N VAL A 151 -0.23 8.51 -10.05
CA VAL A 151 -0.20 9.71 -9.20
C VAL A 151 -1.45 9.74 -8.34
N MET A 152 -1.26 9.95 -7.04
CA MET A 152 -2.32 10.26 -6.08
C MET A 152 -2.18 11.72 -5.67
N LYS A 153 -3.21 12.52 -5.95
CA LYS A 153 -3.25 13.95 -5.66
C LYS A 153 -3.83 14.20 -4.28
N ALA A 154 -3.49 15.34 -3.67
CA ALA A 154 -4.09 15.76 -2.40
C ALA A 154 -5.63 15.86 -2.43
N SER A 155 -6.23 16.08 -3.60
CA SER A 155 -7.68 16.13 -3.82
C SER A 155 -8.35 14.75 -3.76
N ASP A 156 -7.60 13.66 -3.93
CA ASP A 156 -8.14 12.29 -3.93
C ASP A 156 -8.51 11.80 -2.52
N GLY A 157 -8.08 12.53 -1.48
CA GLY A 157 -8.38 12.19 -0.08
C GLY A 157 -9.68 12.82 0.42
N ARG A 158 -10.41 12.05 1.23
CA ARG A 158 -11.69 12.44 1.86
C ARG A 158 -11.61 12.45 3.39
#